data_AF-A0A8J3X383-F1
#
_entry.id   AF-A0A8J3X383-F1
#
_cell.length_a   1.000
_cell.length_b   1.000
_cell.length_c   1.000
_cell.angle_alpha   90.00
_cell.angle_beta   90.00
_cell.angle_gamma   90.00
#
_symmetry.space_group_name_H-M   'P 1'
#
loop_
_entity.id
_entity.type
_entity.pdbx_description
1 polymer ?
#
loop_
_entity_poly.entity_id
_entity_poly.type
_entity_poly.pdbx_seq_one_letter_code
_entity_poly.pdbx_strand_id
1 'polypeptide(L)'
;MIVLFVTERHGLQARLDEVRRGMAQDGGFWVAWPKRASKVPTDITDDVVREVALPSGLVDNKVCAIDEIWSGLRLVIRRENRRPAE
;
A
#
# COMPACT_ATOMS: atom_id res chain seq x y z
N MET A 1 10.68 -3.96 -7.62
CA MET A 1 9.77 -3.98 -6.45
C MET A 1 9.44 -2.55 -6.08
N ILE A 2 8.17 -2.20 -5.90
CA ILE A 2 7.73 -0.83 -5.62
C ILE A 2 7.37 -0.71 -4.13
N VAL A 3 7.88 0.34 -3.48
CA VAL A 3 7.52 0.73 -2.10
C VAL A 3 7.13 2.20 -2.10
N LEU A 4 5.90 2.48 -1.69
CA LEU A 4 5.32 3.83 -1.60
C LEU A 4 5.39 4.31 -0.15
N PHE A 5 6.35 5.18 0.15
CA PHE A 5 6.46 5.82 1.46
C PHE A 5 5.54 7.02 1.55
N VAL A 6 4.63 7.01 2.53
CA VAL A 6 3.63 8.05 2.78
C VAL A 6 3.53 8.32 4.29
N THR A 7 3.42 9.59 4.65
CA THR A 7 3.13 10.02 6.04
C THR A 7 1.70 10.52 6.18
N GLU A 8 1.01 10.79 5.06
CA GLU A 8 -0.30 11.44 5.05
C GLU A 8 -1.28 10.73 4.11
N ARG A 9 -2.51 10.54 4.56
CA ARG A 9 -3.60 9.89 3.83
C ARG A 9 -3.80 10.51 2.45
N HIS A 10 -3.75 11.84 2.38
CA HIS A 10 -3.89 12.56 1.12
C HIS A 10 -2.80 12.17 0.10
N GLY A 11 -1.55 12.02 0.57
CA GLY A 11 -0.43 11.58 -0.27
C GLY A 11 -0.54 10.12 -0.73
N LEU A 12 -1.22 9.26 0.04
CA LEU A 12 -1.58 7.91 -0.40
C LEU A 12 -2.66 7.96 -1.49
N GLN A 13 -3.74 8.70 -1.28
CA GLN A 13 -4.83 8.83 -2.25
C GLN A 13 -4.35 9.37 -3.59
N ALA A 14 -3.49 10.40 -3.57
CA ALA A 14 -2.98 11.03 -4.78
C ALA A 14 -2.09 10.10 -5.64
N ARG A 15 -1.40 9.13 -5.04
CA ARG A 15 -0.40 8.29 -5.73
C ARG A 15 -0.84 6.84 -5.93
N LEU A 16 -1.93 6.41 -5.30
CA LEU A 16 -2.40 5.03 -5.38
C LEU A 16 -2.63 4.59 -6.83
N ASP A 17 -3.36 5.40 -7.60
CA ASP A 17 -3.70 5.06 -8.99
C ASP A 17 -2.47 5.03 -9.90
N GLU A 18 -1.50 5.90 -9.66
CA GLU A 18 -0.23 5.92 -10.40
C GLU A 18 0.55 4.63 -10.19
N VAL A 19 0.76 4.24 -8.92
CA VAL A 19 1.46 2.99 -8.59
C VAL A 19 0.69 1.78 -9.11
N ARG A 20 -0.65 1.82 -9.03
CA ARG A 20 -1.52 0.75 -9.50
C ARG A 20 -1.40 0.50 -11.01
N ARG A 21 -1.27 1.56 -11.82
CA ARG A 21 -1.09 1.47 -13.28
C ARG A 21 0.26 0.85 -13.68
N GLY A 22 1.31 1.10 -12.89
CA GLY A 22 2.64 0.52 -13.12
C GLY A 22 2.80 -0.93 -12.65
N MET A 23 1.78 -1.53 -12.03
CA MET A 23 1.87 -2.86 -11.41
C MET A 23 1.46 -3.98 -12.39
N ALA A 24 2.31 -5.01 -12.49
CA ALA A 24 1.98 -6.26 -13.19
C ALA A 24 0.72 -6.94 -12.61
N GLN A 25 0.04 -7.78 -13.39
CA GLN A 25 -1.23 -8.39 -12.97
C GLN A 25 -1.10 -9.32 -11.76
N ASP A 26 0.00 -10.05 -11.67
CA ASP A 26 0.38 -10.92 -10.57
C ASP A 26 1.36 -10.25 -9.58
N GLY A 27 1.67 -8.99 -9.81
CA GLY A 27 2.57 -8.18 -9.01
C GLY A 27 1.98 -7.70 -7.69
N GLY A 28 2.76 -6.88 -7.00
CA GLY A 28 2.37 -6.19 -5.77
C GLY A 28 3.26 -4.99 -5.51
N PHE A 29 2.75 -4.03 -4.75
CA PHE A 29 3.53 -2.93 -4.20
C PHE A 29 3.30 -2.85 -2.69
N TRP A 30 4.20 -2.18 -2.00
CA TRP A 30 4.09 -1.93 -0.57
C TRP A 30 3.68 -0.49 -0.33
N VAL A 31 2.77 -0.25 0.60
CA VAL A 31 2.57 1.06 1.22
C VAL A 31 3.30 1.05 2.54
N ALA A 32 4.19 2.01 2.74
CA ALA A 32 4.97 2.18 3.96
C ALA A 32 4.55 3.46 4.68
N TRP A 33 4.25 3.36 5.97
CA TRP A 33 3.91 4.50 6.82
C TRP A 33 4.67 4.45 8.14
N PRO A 34 4.89 5.60 8.82
CA PRO A 34 5.59 5.61 10.09
C PRO A 34 4.78 4.88 11.17
N LYS A 35 5.45 4.08 11.98
CA LYS A 35 4.88 3.46 13.17
C LYS A 35 4.50 4.53 14.17
N ARG A 36 3.41 4.31 14.91
CA ARG A 36 3.01 5.17 16.03
C ARG A 36 4.14 5.38 17.05
N ALA A 37 4.99 4.38 17.27
CA ALA A 37 6.12 4.44 18.20
C ALA A 37 7.33 5.25 17.68
N SER A 38 7.40 5.55 16.38
CA SER A 38 8.56 6.23 15.76
C SER A 38 8.64 7.73 16.08
N LYS A 39 7.56 8.30 16.63
CA LYS A 39 7.38 9.75 16.88
C LYS A 39 7.42 10.62 15.60
N VAL A 40 7.47 10.03 14.41
CA VAL A 40 7.27 10.74 13.15
C VAL A 40 5.78 11.05 13.01
N PRO A 41 5.39 12.31 12.78
CA PRO A 41 3.99 12.68 12.56
C PRO A 41 3.41 11.94 11.34
N THR A 42 2.23 11.35 11.53
CA THR A 42 1.50 10.63 10.49
C THR A 42 0.02 10.57 10.84
N ASP A 43 -0.85 10.66 9.84
CA ASP A 43 -2.28 10.35 9.97
C ASP A 43 -2.64 8.95 9.42
N ILE A 44 -1.64 8.20 8.95
CA ILE A 44 -1.80 6.86 8.38
C ILE A 44 -1.58 5.77 9.44
N THR A 45 -2.50 4.81 9.44
CA THR A 45 -2.38 3.48 10.05
C THR A 45 -2.58 2.39 8.98
N ASP A 46 -2.40 1.12 9.31
CA ASP A 46 -2.77 0.03 8.42
C ASP A 46 -4.26 0.04 8.05
N ASP A 47 -5.13 0.43 8.98
CA ASP A 47 -6.56 0.63 8.70
C ASP A 47 -6.78 1.72 7.65
N VAL A 48 -6.11 2.87 7.77
CA VAL A 48 -6.19 3.95 6.76
C VAL A 48 -5.68 3.47 5.40
N VAL A 49 -4.60 2.68 5.36
CA VAL A 49 -4.12 2.08 4.11
C VAL A 49 -5.20 1.19 3.49
N ARG A 50 -5.86 0.34 4.28
CA ARG A 50 -6.94 -0.54 3.79
C ARG A 50 -8.16 0.25 3.32
N GLU A 51 -8.60 1.25 4.08
CA GLU A 51 -9.71 2.11 3.70
C GLU A 51 -9.50 2.79 2.34
N VAL A 52 -8.27 3.23 2.05
CA VAL A 52 -7.94 3.87 0.78
C VAL A 52 -7.74 2.85 -0.34
N ALA A 53 -7.06 1.73 -0.06
CA ALA A 53 -6.64 0.80 -1.10
C ALA A 53 -7.71 -0.24 -1.49
N LEU A 54 -8.45 -0.81 -0.54
CA LEU A 54 -9.36 -1.92 -0.83
C LEU A 54 -10.48 -1.56 -1.83
N PRO A 55 -11.08 -0.34 -1.80
CA PRO A 55 -12.08 0.06 -2.80
C PRO A 55 -11.55 0.08 -4.24
N SER A 56 -10.24 0.18 -4.44
CA SER A 56 -9.60 0.17 -5.78
C SER A 56 -9.44 -1.24 -6.39
N GLY A 57 -10.07 -2.26 -5.80
CA GLY A 57 -9.97 -3.65 -6.26
C GLY A 57 -8.65 -4.34 -5.85
N LEU A 58 -7.90 -3.73 -4.93
CA LEU A 58 -6.74 -4.32 -4.28
C LEU A 58 -7.15 -5.15 -3.05
N VAL A 59 -6.23 -5.99 -2.58
CA VAL A 59 -6.30 -6.71 -1.31
C VAL A 59 -4.91 -6.76 -0.69
N ASP A 60 -4.82 -6.66 0.63
CA ASP A 60 -3.57 -6.87 1.35
C ASP A 60 -3.27 -8.36 1.51
N ASN A 61 -1.99 -8.73 1.45
CA ASN A 61 -1.59 -10.13 1.65
C ASN A 61 -0.40 -10.32 2.60
N LYS A 62 0.26 -9.24 3.00
CA LYS A 62 1.37 -9.27 3.94
C LYS A 62 1.50 -7.93 4.65
N VAL A 63 1.82 -8.00 5.94
CA VAL A 63 2.24 -6.85 6.75
C VAL A 63 3.62 -7.14 7.35
N CYS A 64 4.47 -6.13 7.48
CA CYS A 64 5.76 -6.24 8.17
C CYS A 64 6.20 -4.91 8.80
N ALA A 65 7.15 -4.98 9.73
CA ALA A 65 8.03 -3.85 10.02
C ALA A 65 9.14 -3.83 8.96
N ILE A 66 9.35 -2.67 8.33
CA ILE A 66 10.45 -2.47 7.37
C ILE A 66 11.74 -2.18 8.14
N ASP A 67 11.68 -1.23 9.05
CA ASP A 67 12.77 -0.84 9.96
C ASP A 67 12.18 -0.31 11.27
N GLU A 68 12.95 0.44 12.07
CA GLU A 68 12.49 1.04 13.33
C GLU A 68 11.37 2.07 13.14
N ILE A 69 11.34 2.77 12.01
CA ILE A 69 10.43 3.88 11.72
C ILE A 69 9.20 3.39 10.97
N TRP A 70 9.35 2.51 10.00
CA TRP A 70 8.33 2.22 8.99
C TRP A 70 7.68 0.85 9.18
N SER A 71 6.35 0.82 9.10
CA SER A 71 5.56 -0.38 8.83
C SER A 71 5.27 -0.47 7.33
N GLY A 72 5.04 -1.67 6.81
CA GLY A 72 4.69 -1.91 5.41
C GLY A 72 3.50 -2.86 5.27
N LEU A 73 2.56 -2.52 4.38
CA LEU A 73 1.46 -3.38 3.95
C LEU A 73 1.57 -3.64 2.45
N ARG A 74 1.65 -4.91 2.06
CA ARG A 74 1.73 -5.32 0.66
C ARG A 74 0.32 -5.45 0.09
N LEU A 75 0.09 -4.75 -1.01
CA LEU A 75 -1.15 -4.78 -1.77
C LEU A 75 -0.94 -5.51 -3.09
N VAL A 76 -1.95 -6.31 -3.46
CA VAL A 76 -2.03 -7.00 -4.76
C VAL A 76 -3.39 -6.81 -5.38
N ILE A 77 -3.48 -7.04 -6.69
CA ILE A 77 -4.79 -7.20 -7.34
C ILE A 77 -5.48 -8.44 -6.77
N ARG A 78 -6.75 -8.29 -6.39
CA ARG A 78 -7.65 -9.41 -6.11
C ARG A 78 -7.61 -10.41 -7.26
N ARG A 79 -7.61 -11.71 -6.96
CA ARG A 79 -7.41 -12.75 -7.99
C ARG A 79 -8.47 -12.68 -9.08
N GLU A 80 -9.71 -12.44 -8.68
CA GLU A 80 -10.88 -12.25 -9.53
C GLU A 80 -10.79 -11.01 -10.44
N ASN A 81 -9.93 -10.03 -10.11
CA ASN A 81 -9.76 -8.78 -10.86
C ASN A 81 -8.50 -8.79 -11.75
N ARG A 82 -7.76 -9.90 -11.81
CA ARG A 82 -6.56 -10.02 -12.65
C ARG A 82 -6.95 -10.35 -14.08
N ARG A 83 -6.32 -9.69 -15.05
CA ARG A 83 -6.39 -10.09 -16.45
C ARG A 83 -5.62 -11.41 -16.64
N PRO A 84 -6.09 -12.30 -17.54
CA PRO A 84 -5.31 -13.47 -17.96
C PRO A 84 -3.91 -13.05 -18.43
N ALA A 85 -2.92 -13.92 -18.21
CA ALA A 85 -1.64 -13.76 -18.87
C ALA A 85 -1.86 -13.89 -20.39
N GLU A 86 -1.28 -12.97 -21.15
CA GLU A 86 -1.23 -13.02 -22.61
C GLU A 86 -0.25 -14.10 -23.08
#